data_AF-A0A9P0AZ21-F1
#
_entry.id   AF-A0A9P0AZ21-F1
#
_cell.length_a   1.000
_cell.length_b   1.000
_cell.length_c   1.000
_cell.angle_alpha   90.00
_cell.angle_beta   90.00
_cell.angle_gamma   90.00
#
_symmetry.space_group_name_H-M   'P 1'
#
loop_
_entity.id
_entity.type
_entity.pdbx_description
1 polymer ?
#
loop_
_entity_poly.entity_id
_entity_poly.type
_entity_poly.pdbx_seq_one_letter_code
_entity_poly.pdbx_strand_id
1 'polypeptide(L)'
;MVSLTRSLNTNSGGANFFSESVNVDDREHLQPILESFGVFKPLKTAPLFSLHLVYTTALNILAIVFAVRHPDQNSRCREYFILIYIHIGLWLLTLVVDQYTKRAHHNLRLNGYLDFYQKVYLHTHLPIYVVSLWSVALMLVQTIMQHFYPDNFAEKCLQGGMSPITYICALINMEGLCLLFIHTRYIKEVWKFNKLKAPPDVQKEEWEGCTTPENFGQNEVGYRQIGNNVFNFLEKQADLIRHLKEHNSRLSEKLMILSAQLHQARGGAPPSVPQEI
;
A
#
# COMPACT_ATOMS: atom_id res chain seq x y z
N MET A 1 12.81 -81.59 38.60
CA MET A 1 13.34 -82.15 37.33
C MET A 1 12.57 -81.46 36.19
N VAL A 2 13.11 -80.75 35.21
CA VAL A 2 14.46 -80.37 34.75
C VAL A 2 14.23 -79.08 33.93
N SER A 3 15.12 -78.09 34.09
CA SER A 3 15.24 -76.88 33.27
C SER A 3 15.87 -77.21 31.90
N LEU A 4 15.66 -76.35 30.87
CA LEU A 4 16.60 -75.95 29.80
C LEU A 4 15.81 -75.16 28.73
N THR A 5 15.66 -73.83 28.77
CA THR A 5 16.58 -72.75 28.32
C THR A 5 17.21 -72.89 26.92
N ARG A 6 16.83 -71.99 25.99
CA ARG A 6 17.63 -71.23 24.99
C ARG A 6 16.69 -70.69 23.90
N SER A 7 16.87 -69.56 23.23
CA SER A 7 17.61 -68.31 23.43
C SER A 7 17.37 -67.46 22.18
N LEU A 8 17.21 -66.14 22.38
CA LEU A 8 17.70 -65.05 21.53
C LEU A 8 17.17 -64.87 20.09
N ASN A 9 16.46 -63.74 19.96
CA ASN A 9 16.80 -62.59 19.10
C ASN A 9 16.56 -62.70 17.58
N THR A 10 15.72 -61.82 17.04
CA THR A 10 16.10 -60.79 16.04
C THR A 10 14.89 -59.95 15.62
N ASN A 11 15.00 -58.64 15.86
CA ASN A 11 14.59 -57.50 15.03
C ASN A 11 13.42 -57.65 14.04
N SER A 12 12.37 -56.85 14.25
CA SER A 12 11.76 -56.06 13.17
C SER A 12 11.14 -54.79 13.76
N GLY A 13 11.88 -53.68 13.67
CA GLY A 13 11.44 -52.36 14.09
C GLY A 13 10.47 -51.77 13.09
N GLY A 14 9.24 -51.51 13.54
CA GLY A 14 8.31 -50.55 12.94
C GLY A 14 8.14 -49.40 13.93
N ALA A 15 8.54 -48.20 13.53
CA ALA A 15 8.59 -47.01 14.37
C ALA A 15 7.18 -46.56 14.84
N ASN A 16 6.92 -46.62 16.14
CA ASN A 16 5.86 -45.83 16.79
C ASN A 16 6.46 -44.46 17.16
N PHE A 17 6.39 -43.49 16.24
CA PHE A 17 6.98 -42.15 16.43
C PHE A 17 5.94 -41.07 16.80
N PHE A 18 4.68 -41.43 17.10
CA PHE A 18 3.63 -40.48 17.47
C PHE A 18 2.81 -40.93 18.68
N SER A 19 3.48 -41.38 19.73
CA SER A 19 2.86 -41.53 21.05
C SER A 19 3.72 -40.85 22.11
N GLU A 20 4.12 -39.60 21.83
CA GLU A 20 4.53 -38.67 22.88
C GLU A 20 3.27 -37.88 23.23
N SER A 21 2.71 -38.15 24.41
CA SER A 21 1.60 -37.40 24.98
C SER A 21 2.07 -35.96 25.19
N VAL A 22 1.72 -35.08 24.25
CA VAL A 22 1.95 -33.63 24.36
C VAL A 22 1.32 -33.16 25.67
N ASN A 23 2.20 -32.75 26.58
CA ASN A 23 1.84 -32.32 27.92
C ASN A 23 0.94 -31.08 27.80
N VAL A 24 -0.24 -31.13 28.41
CA VAL A 24 -1.27 -30.07 28.29
C VAL A 24 -0.78 -28.73 28.87
N ASP A 25 0.25 -28.75 29.72
CA ASP A 25 0.91 -27.56 30.28
C ASP A 25 1.75 -26.77 29.27
N ASP A 26 2.28 -27.38 28.21
CA ASP A 26 3.06 -26.64 27.19
C ASP A 26 2.18 -25.73 26.30
N ARG A 27 0.84 -25.83 26.43
CA ARG A 27 -0.09 -24.92 25.76
C ARG A 27 -0.09 -23.51 26.35
N GLU A 28 0.37 -23.31 27.58
CA GLU A 28 0.42 -21.97 28.17
C GLU A 28 1.52 -21.10 27.53
N HIS A 29 2.55 -21.70 26.93
CA HIS A 29 3.58 -20.98 26.16
C HIS A 29 3.26 -20.88 24.66
N LEU A 30 2.25 -21.63 24.20
CA LEU A 30 1.64 -21.51 22.87
C LEU A 30 0.37 -20.67 22.89
N GLN A 31 0.19 -19.77 23.86
CA GLN A 31 -0.77 -18.69 23.68
C GLN A 31 -0.37 -17.93 22.42
N PRO A 32 -1.18 -17.99 21.35
CA PRO A 32 -0.86 -17.24 20.17
C PRO A 32 -0.79 -15.77 20.58
N ILE A 33 0.14 -15.04 19.98
CA ILE A 33 0.29 -13.58 19.99
C ILE A 33 -1.03 -12.84 19.58
N LEU A 34 -2.11 -13.58 19.37
CA LEU A 34 -3.50 -13.13 19.25
C LEU A 34 -3.90 -12.15 20.34
N GLU A 35 -3.59 -12.33 21.63
CA GLU A 35 -4.13 -11.42 22.67
C GLU A 35 -3.58 -9.99 22.64
N SER A 36 -2.51 -9.71 21.87
CA SER A 36 -2.10 -8.34 21.56
C SER A 36 -2.81 -7.80 20.32
N PHE A 37 -4.13 -7.97 20.23
CA PHE A 37 -4.91 -7.42 19.12
C PHE A 37 -4.80 -5.89 19.10
N GLY A 38 -4.10 -5.38 18.10
CA GLY A 38 -3.90 -3.95 17.91
C GLY A 38 -5.24 -3.22 17.75
N VAL A 39 -5.42 -2.18 18.56
CA VAL A 39 -6.50 -1.20 18.41
C VAL A 39 -6.63 -0.78 16.93
N PHE A 40 -7.84 -0.89 16.37
CA PHE A 40 -8.14 -0.49 14.98
C PHE A 40 -7.47 0.85 14.65
N LYS A 41 -6.54 0.84 13.69
CA LYS A 41 -5.87 2.05 13.22
C LYS A 41 -6.66 2.61 12.03
N PRO A 42 -7.38 3.73 12.19
CA PRO A 42 -8.12 4.31 11.07
C PRO A 42 -7.15 4.75 9.98
N LEU A 43 -7.53 4.53 8.72
CA LEU A 43 -6.74 4.98 7.59
C LEU A 43 -6.91 6.50 7.42
N LYS A 44 -5.89 7.25 7.86
CA LYS A 44 -5.84 8.72 7.78
C LYS A 44 -5.42 9.26 6.40
N THR A 45 -5.62 8.51 5.30
CA THR A 45 -5.36 9.01 3.93
C THR A 45 -6.51 9.83 3.36
N ALA A 46 -7.72 9.72 3.93
CA ALA A 46 -8.90 10.49 3.53
C ALA A 46 -8.70 12.03 3.48
N PRO A 47 -8.11 12.71 4.48
CA PRO A 47 -7.89 14.15 4.41
C PRO A 47 -6.92 14.54 3.29
N LEU A 48 -5.92 13.71 3.02
CA LEU A 48 -4.94 13.97 1.97
C LEU A 48 -5.58 13.92 0.57
N PHE A 49 -6.40 12.90 0.31
CA PHE A 49 -7.18 12.81 -0.94
C PHE A 49 -8.23 13.91 -1.03
N SER A 50 -8.81 14.36 0.09
CA SER A 50 -9.71 15.50 0.14
C SER A 50 -9.01 16.81 -0.24
N LEU A 51 -7.80 17.05 0.26
CA LEU A 51 -7.00 18.23 -0.11
C LEU A 51 -6.63 18.21 -1.59
N HIS A 52 -6.22 17.04 -2.11
CA HIS A 52 -5.95 16.88 -3.54
C HIS A 52 -7.20 17.15 -4.39
N LEU A 53 -8.38 16.69 -3.95
CA LEU A 53 -9.66 16.95 -4.60
C LEU A 53 -10.05 18.44 -4.59
N VAL A 54 -9.82 19.14 -3.48
CA VAL A 54 -10.06 20.58 -3.38
C VAL A 54 -9.13 21.34 -4.33
N TYR A 55 -7.86 20.96 -4.39
CA TYR A 55 -6.91 21.59 -5.30
C TYR A 55 -7.27 21.35 -6.77
N THR A 56 -7.62 20.11 -7.16
CA THR A 56 -8.06 19.82 -8.54
C THR A 56 -9.32 20.58 -8.89
N THR A 57 -10.34 20.60 -8.02
CA THR A 57 -11.59 21.34 -8.28
C THR A 57 -11.36 22.85 -8.38
N ALA A 58 -10.48 23.43 -7.56
CA ALA A 58 -10.09 24.83 -7.68
C ALA A 58 -9.44 25.15 -9.04
N LEU A 59 -8.54 24.28 -9.52
CA LEU A 59 -7.94 24.43 -10.85
C LEU A 59 -8.98 24.34 -11.98
N ASN A 60 -9.96 23.44 -11.87
CA ASN A 60 -11.06 23.33 -12.84
C ASN A 60 -11.90 24.61 -12.87
N ILE A 61 -12.29 25.12 -11.71
CA ILE A 61 -13.05 26.38 -11.60
C ILE A 61 -12.25 27.52 -12.24
N LEU A 62 -10.95 27.62 -11.96
CA LEU A 62 -10.08 28.63 -12.57
C LEU A 62 -10.04 28.51 -14.10
N ALA A 63 -9.90 27.30 -14.63
CA ALA A 63 -9.90 27.04 -16.06
C ALA A 63 -11.23 27.41 -16.73
N ILE A 64 -12.37 27.13 -16.07
CA ILE A 64 -13.71 27.53 -16.55
C ILE A 64 -13.87 29.05 -16.50
N VAL A 65 -13.46 29.69 -15.41
CA VAL A 65 -13.53 31.14 -15.26
C VAL A 65 -12.75 31.82 -16.37
N PHE A 66 -11.54 31.35 -16.69
CA PHE A 66 -10.75 31.88 -17.82
C PHE A 66 -11.31 31.51 -19.19
N ALA A 67 -12.05 30.41 -19.32
CA ALA A 67 -12.74 30.08 -20.57
C ALA A 67 -13.98 30.96 -20.82
N VAL A 68 -14.75 31.27 -19.78
CA VAL A 68 -16.00 32.06 -19.85
C VAL A 68 -15.70 33.56 -19.85
N ARG A 69 -14.85 34.00 -18.93
CA ARG A 69 -14.37 35.38 -18.88
C ARG A 69 -13.21 35.47 -19.85
N HIS A 70 -13.53 35.54 -21.14
CA HIS A 70 -12.54 35.75 -22.20
C HIS A 70 -11.54 36.82 -21.74
N PRO A 71 -10.26 36.47 -21.53
CA PRO A 71 -9.32 37.44 -21.00
C PRO A 71 -9.16 38.57 -22.00
N ASP A 72 -8.94 39.78 -21.48
CA ASP A 72 -8.56 40.93 -22.29
C ASP A 72 -7.45 40.50 -23.25
N GLN A 73 -7.54 40.98 -24.49
CA GLN A 73 -6.69 40.52 -25.59
C GLN A 73 -5.21 40.48 -25.15
N ASN A 74 -4.75 41.51 -24.43
CA ASN A 74 -3.37 41.64 -23.94
C ASN A 74 -2.97 40.72 -22.77
N SER A 75 -3.92 40.15 -22.02
CA SER A 75 -3.61 39.33 -20.85
C SER A 75 -3.57 37.83 -21.18
N ARG A 76 -4.28 37.35 -22.21
CA ARG A 76 -4.41 35.91 -22.57
C ARG A 76 -3.13 35.06 -22.47
N CYS A 77 -1.98 35.56 -22.91
CA CYS A 77 -0.71 34.84 -22.81
C CYS A 77 -0.25 34.60 -21.37
N ARG A 78 -0.49 35.55 -20.46
CA ARG A 78 -0.08 35.45 -19.06
C ARG A 78 -0.90 34.40 -18.32
N GLU A 79 -2.21 34.39 -18.53
CA GLU A 79 -3.15 33.43 -17.94
C GLU A 79 -2.85 32.00 -18.40
N TYR A 80 -2.46 31.84 -19.66
CA TYR A 80 -1.98 30.58 -20.22
C TYR A 80 -0.79 30.00 -19.44
N PHE A 81 0.26 30.80 -19.21
CA PHE A 81 1.43 30.34 -18.45
C PHE A 81 1.09 30.06 -16.98
N ILE A 82 0.21 30.89 -16.37
CA ILE A 82 -0.26 30.67 -15.00
C ILE A 82 -0.97 29.32 -14.86
N LEU A 83 -1.88 28.97 -15.79
CA LEU A 83 -2.56 27.67 -15.76
C LEU A 83 -1.59 26.50 -15.84
N ILE A 84 -0.56 26.61 -16.68
CA ILE A 84 0.48 25.58 -16.83
C ILE A 84 1.30 25.45 -15.54
N TYR A 85 1.70 26.56 -14.90
CA TYR A 85 2.44 26.50 -13.64
C TYR A 85 1.62 25.87 -12.52
N ILE A 86 0.33 26.18 -12.41
CA ILE A 86 -0.56 25.57 -11.42
C ILE A 86 -0.77 24.08 -11.71
N HIS A 87 -0.80 23.69 -13.00
CA HIS A 87 -0.88 22.28 -13.43
C HIS A 87 0.40 21.50 -13.11
N ILE A 88 1.58 22.09 -13.30
CA ILE A 88 2.84 21.47 -12.84
C ILE A 88 2.82 21.30 -11.30
N GLY A 89 2.28 22.28 -10.59
CA GLY A 89 2.02 22.17 -9.15
C GLY A 89 1.06 21.03 -8.79
N LEU A 90 0.01 20.80 -9.60
CA LEU A 90 -0.89 19.66 -9.46
C LEU A 90 -0.12 18.35 -9.55
N TRP A 91 0.70 18.20 -10.58
CA TRP A 91 1.48 16.98 -10.81
C TRP A 91 2.42 16.66 -9.63
N LEU A 92 3.12 17.68 -9.11
CA LEU A 92 3.95 17.53 -7.91
C LEU A 92 3.13 17.13 -6.68
N LEU A 93 1.97 17.75 -6.48
CA LEU A 93 1.07 17.38 -5.39
C LEU A 93 0.60 15.93 -5.53
N THR A 94 0.22 15.50 -6.74
CA THR A 94 -0.18 14.11 -7.02
C THR A 94 0.92 13.12 -6.68
N LEU A 95 2.19 13.44 -6.97
CA LEU A 95 3.33 12.61 -6.59
C LEU A 95 3.49 12.47 -5.07
N VAL A 96 3.37 13.57 -4.33
CA VAL A 96 3.47 13.54 -2.86
C VAL A 96 2.35 12.68 -2.27
N VAL A 97 1.13 12.83 -2.79
CA VAL A 97 -0.04 12.04 -2.38
C VAL A 97 0.18 10.55 -2.68
N ASP A 98 0.66 10.21 -3.87
CA ASP A 98 0.95 8.83 -4.26
C ASP A 98 2.01 8.20 -3.35
N GLN A 99 3.12 8.89 -3.09
CA GLN A 99 4.19 8.36 -2.24
C GLN A 99 3.76 8.19 -0.78
N TYR A 100 2.99 9.14 -0.24
CA TYR A 100 2.43 9.00 1.11
C TYR A 100 1.45 7.83 1.18
N THR A 101 0.60 7.68 0.16
CA THR A 101 -0.41 6.62 0.12
C THR A 101 0.22 5.24 -0.03
N LYS A 102 1.29 5.09 -0.83
CA LYS A 102 2.09 3.87 -0.90
C LYS A 102 2.65 3.46 0.46
N ARG A 103 3.20 4.42 1.23
CA ARG A 103 3.68 4.15 2.60
C ARG A 103 2.55 3.77 3.56
N ALA A 104 1.43 4.47 3.50
CA ALA A 104 0.27 4.19 4.33
C ALA A 104 -0.34 2.81 4.03
N HIS A 105 -0.45 2.43 2.75
CA HIS A 105 -0.93 1.13 2.33
C HIS A 105 0.06 0.00 2.61
N HIS A 106 1.38 0.25 2.51
CA HIS A 106 2.37 -0.73 2.95
C HIS A 106 2.23 -1.03 4.45
N ASN A 107 2.00 0.00 5.29
CA ASN A 107 1.74 -0.19 6.71
C ASN A 107 0.41 -0.95 6.95
N LEU A 108 -0.66 -0.64 6.22
CA LEU A 108 -1.91 -1.40 6.29
C LEU A 108 -1.73 -2.89 5.96
N ARG A 109 -0.92 -3.19 4.94
CA ARG A 109 -0.59 -4.58 4.57
C ARG A 109 0.10 -5.31 5.73
N LEU A 110 1.03 -4.65 6.41
CA LEU A 110 1.70 -5.21 7.60
C LEU A 110 0.74 -5.45 8.77
N ASN A 111 -0.40 -4.75 8.82
CA ASN A 111 -1.42 -4.93 9.85
C ASN A 111 -2.49 -5.99 9.48
N GLY A 112 -2.32 -6.72 8.36
CA GLY A 112 -3.21 -7.83 7.98
C GLY A 112 -4.49 -7.44 7.22
N TYR A 113 -4.50 -6.29 6.55
CA TYR A 113 -5.62 -5.80 5.70
C TYR A 113 -5.32 -5.98 4.20
N LEU A 114 -5.14 -7.22 3.74
CA LEU A 114 -4.78 -7.59 2.37
C LEU A 114 -5.95 -7.43 1.38
N ASP A 115 -7.17 -7.86 1.74
CA ASP A 115 -8.33 -7.84 0.84
C ASP A 115 -8.75 -6.40 0.51
N PHE A 116 -8.73 -5.54 1.54
CA PHE A 116 -8.95 -4.11 1.34
C PHE A 116 -7.84 -3.48 0.50
N TYR A 117 -6.59 -3.87 0.73
CA TYR A 117 -5.45 -3.40 -0.07
C TYR A 117 -5.62 -3.77 -1.55
N GLN A 118 -5.94 -5.03 -1.88
CA GLN A 118 -6.14 -5.46 -3.28
C GLN A 118 -7.27 -4.66 -3.97
N LYS A 119 -8.39 -4.43 -3.28
CA LYS A 119 -9.52 -3.67 -3.83
C LYS A 119 -9.18 -2.19 -4.10
N VAL A 120 -8.35 -1.60 -3.26
CA VAL A 120 -8.02 -0.16 -3.28
C VAL A 120 -6.72 0.13 -4.04
N TYR A 121 -5.92 -0.90 -4.33
CA TYR A 121 -4.65 -0.80 -5.06
C TYR A 121 -4.82 -0.07 -6.39
N LEU A 122 -5.73 -0.51 -7.25
CA LEU A 122 -5.95 0.13 -8.55
C LEU A 122 -6.33 1.60 -8.40
N HIS A 123 -7.23 1.93 -7.47
CA HIS A 123 -7.71 3.29 -7.25
C HIS A 123 -6.62 4.22 -6.70
N THR A 124 -5.62 3.69 -6.00
CA THR A 124 -4.50 4.45 -5.47
C THR A 124 -3.50 4.84 -6.56
N HIS A 125 -3.26 3.93 -7.51
CA HIS A 125 -2.27 4.12 -8.56
C HIS A 125 -2.81 4.89 -9.78
N LEU A 126 -4.12 4.85 -10.04
CA LEU A 126 -4.73 5.53 -11.19
C LEU A 126 -4.46 7.04 -11.27
N PRO A 127 -4.53 7.84 -10.19
CA PRO A 127 -4.32 9.29 -10.27
C PRO A 127 -2.98 9.70 -10.87
N ILE A 128 -1.87 9.07 -10.45
CA ILE A 128 -0.54 9.47 -10.95
C ILE A 128 -0.35 9.11 -12.42
N TYR A 129 -0.90 7.97 -12.88
CA TYR A 129 -0.86 7.58 -14.28
C TYR A 129 -1.71 8.52 -15.14
N VAL A 130 -2.91 8.88 -14.68
CA VAL A 130 -3.80 9.81 -15.38
C VAL A 130 -3.15 11.18 -15.53
N VAL A 131 -2.67 11.80 -14.44
CA VAL A 131 -2.06 13.15 -14.50
C VAL A 131 -0.78 13.14 -15.34
N SER A 132 0.03 12.09 -15.27
CA SER A 132 1.27 12.00 -16.06
C SER A 132 0.99 11.85 -17.56
N LEU A 133 0.03 10.98 -17.93
CA LEU A 133 -0.39 10.83 -19.32
C LEU A 133 -0.99 12.13 -19.84
N TRP A 134 -1.76 12.84 -19.01
CA TRP A 134 -2.32 14.14 -19.36
C TRP A 134 -1.26 15.21 -19.57
N SER A 135 -0.23 15.22 -18.72
CA SER A 135 0.90 16.14 -18.84
C SER A 135 1.63 15.97 -20.18
N VAL A 136 1.82 14.72 -20.63
CA VAL A 136 2.39 14.42 -21.94
C VAL A 136 1.46 14.90 -23.07
N ALA A 137 0.15 14.69 -22.95
CA ALA A 137 -0.82 15.19 -23.92
C ALA A 137 -0.81 16.72 -24.01
N LEU A 138 -0.73 17.43 -22.88
CA LEU A 138 -0.60 18.88 -22.84
C LEU A 138 0.70 19.34 -23.52
N MET A 139 1.85 18.72 -23.21
CA MET A 139 3.11 19.05 -23.86
C MET A 139 3.08 18.78 -25.38
N LEU A 140 2.41 17.72 -25.83
CA LEU A 140 2.24 17.42 -27.25
C LEU A 140 1.45 18.52 -27.96
N VAL A 141 0.31 18.94 -27.38
CA VAL A 141 -0.51 20.03 -27.92
C VAL A 141 0.29 21.34 -27.97
N GLN A 142 1.07 21.63 -26.93
CA GLN A 142 1.95 22.79 -26.90
C GLN A 142 3.02 22.75 -27.99
N THR A 143 3.66 21.60 -28.18
CA THR A 143 4.71 21.41 -29.19
C THR A 143 4.15 21.57 -30.60
N ILE A 144 2.96 21.00 -30.87
CA ILE A 144 2.25 21.16 -32.13
C ILE A 144 1.94 22.65 -32.36
N MET A 145 1.40 23.35 -31.36
CA MET A 145 1.13 24.78 -31.45
C MET A 145 2.39 25.58 -31.74
N GLN A 146 3.51 25.29 -31.08
CA GLN A 146 4.78 25.98 -31.32
C GLN A 146 5.32 25.73 -32.73
N HIS A 147 5.20 24.50 -33.24
CA HIS A 147 5.68 24.14 -34.58
C HIS A 147 4.89 24.80 -35.71
N PHE A 148 3.57 24.89 -35.57
CA PHE A 148 2.71 25.53 -36.57
C PHE A 148 2.75 27.06 -36.53
N TYR A 149 3.22 27.68 -35.43
CA TYR A 149 3.26 29.14 -35.25
C TYR A 149 4.62 29.65 -34.74
N PRO A 150 5.71 29.49 -35.52
CA PRO A 150 7.07 29.75 -35.05
C PRO A 150 7.38 31.23 -34.71
N ASP A 151 6.78 32.21 -35.41
CA ASP A 151 7.23 33.61 -35.30
C ASP A 151 6.26 34.58 -34.58
N ASN A 152 4.94 34.34 -34.62
CA ASN A 152 3.92 35.28 -34.11
C ASN A 152 2.93 34.62 -33.11
N PHE A 153 3.45 33.83 -32.17
CA PHE A 153 2.62 33.17 -31.14
C PHE A 153 1.80 34.18 -30.31
N ALA A 154 2.40 35.32 -29.95
CA ALA A 154 1.73 36.38 -29.19
C ALA A 154 0.61 37.08 -30.01
N GLU A 155 0.91 37.48 -31.25
CA GLU A 155 -0.05 38.15 -32.14
C GLU A 155 -1.24 37.25 -32.55
N LYS A 156 -1.02 35.96 -32.76
CA LYS A 156 -2.11 35.02 -33.09
C LYS A 156 -2.87 34.52 -31.86
N CYS A 157 -2.26 34.55 -30.67
CA CYS A 157 -3.00 34.41 -29.40
C CYS A 157 -4.01 35.56 -29.22
N LEU A 158 -3.66 36.76 -29.69
CA LEU A 158 -4.50 37.95 -29.70
C LEU A 158 -5.64 37.87 -30.74
N GLN A 159 -5.40 37.39 -31.98
CA GLN A 159 -6.36 37.51 -33.10
C GLN A 159 -7.20 36.26 -33.44
N GLY A 160 -6.91 35.08 -32.91
CA GLY A 160 -7.62 33.84 -33.26
C GLY A 160 -8.97 33.64 -32.56
N GLY A 161 -10.05 33.46 -33.33
CA GLY A 161 -11.40 33.14 -32.82
C GLY A 161 -11.52 31.77 -32.14
N MET A 162 -10.61 30.82 -32.43
CA MET A 162 -10.39 29.60 -31.66
C MET A 162 -9.08 29.72 -30.88
N SER A 163 -9.15 30.34 -29.71
CA SER A 163 -7.96 30.69 -28.92
C SER A 163 -7.27 29.42 -28.37
N PRO A 164 -5.92 29.32 -28.45
CA PRO A 164 -5.13 28.25 -27.83
C PRO A 164 -5.47 27.97 -26.37
N ILE A 165 -5.88 29.00 -25.62
CA ILE A 165 -6.28 28.90 -24.22
C ILE A 165 -7.52 28.00 -24.05
N THR A 166 -8.48 28.05 -24.99
CA THR A 166 -9.71 27.25 -24.92
C THR A 166 -9.41 25.76 -25.02
N TYR A 167 -8.44 25.35 -25.86
CA TYR A 167 -8.03 23.96 -25.97
C TYR A 167 -7.37 23.44 -24.69
N ILE A 168 -6.47 24.23 -24.10
CA ILE A 168 -5.82 23.85 -22.83
C ILE A 168 -6.84 23.83 -21.69
N CYS A 169 -7.71 24.83 -21.60
CA CYS A 169 -8.78 24.83 -20.60
C CYS A 169 -9.68 23.60 -20.77
N ALA A 170 -10.08 23.24 -21.99
CA ALA A 170 -10.89 22.04 -22.23
C ALA A 170 -10.17 20.75 -21.79
N LEU A 171 -8.87 20.64 -22.09
CA LEU A 171 -8.06 19.49 -21.66
C LEU A 171 -7.93 19.41 -20.14
N ILE A 172 -7.61 20.51 -19.46
CA ILE A 172 -7.51 20.56 -17.99
C ILE A 172 -8.85 20.22 -17.34
N ASN A 173 -9.96 20.70 -17.91
CA ASN A 173 -11.30 20.38 -17.42
C ASN A 173 -11.61 18.88 -17.58
N MET A 174 -11.24 18.28 -18.71
CA MET A 174 -11.49 16.87 -18.94
C MET A 174 -10.67 15.98 -17.98
N GLU A 175 -9.41 16.31 -17.74
CA GLU A 175 -8.59 15.67 -16.71
C GLU A 175 -9.21 15.79 -15.34
N GLY A 176 -9.66 16.99 -14.99
CA GLY A 176 -10.30 17.27 -13.72
C GLY A 176 -11.53 16.42 -13.45
N LEU A 177 -12.38 16.24 -14.46
CA LEU A 177 -13.56 15.37 -14.38
C LEU A 177 -13.15 13.90 -14.16
N CYS A 178 -12.13 13.42 -14.87
CA CYS A 178 -11.60 12.07 -14.69
C CYS A 178 -11.08 11.86 -13.26
N LEU A 179 -10.27 12.81 -12.76
CA LEU A 179 -9.74 12.78 -11.40
C LEU A 179 -10.85 12.85 -10.36
N LEU A 180 -11.85 13.71 -10.55
CA LEU A 180 -13.01 13.82 -9.65
C LEU A 180 -13.74 12.48 -9.51
N PHE A 181 -13.97 11.77 -10.63
CA PHE A 181 -14.60 10.46 -10.60
C PHE A 181 -13.76 9.42 -9.84
N ILE A 182 -12.44 9.36 -10.10
CA ILE A 182 -11.55 8.41 -9.42
C ILE A 182 -11.48 8.71 -7.92
N HIS A 183 -11.32 9.98 -7.53
CA HIS A 183 -11.21 10.41 -6.14
C HIS A 183 -12.50 10.17 -5.35
N THR A 184 -13.66 10.46 -5.94
CA THR A 184 -14.95 10.22 -5.28
C THR A 184 -15.20 8.74 -5.03
N ARG A 185 -14.82 7.86 -5.97
CA ARG A 185 -14.89 6.40 -5.76
C ARG A 185 -13.95 5.94 -4.65
N TYR A 186 -12.71 6.42 -4.64
CA TYR A 186 -11.75 6.11 -3.58
C TYR A 186 -12.26 6.56 -2.19
N ILE A 187 -12.73 7.81 -2.08
CA ILE A 187 -13.24 8.36 -0.81
C ILE A 187 -14.44 7.55 -0.32
N LYS A 188 -15.35 7.12 -1.20
CA LYS A 188 -16.49 6.27 -0.82
C LYS A 188 -16.03 4.92 -0.24
N GLU A 189 -15.04 4.28 -0.85
CA GLU A 189 -14.48 3.01 -0.37
C GLU A 189 -13.77 3.18 0.98
N VAL A 190 -12.98 4.25 1.15
CA VAL A 190 -12.30 4.56 2.42
C VAL A 190 -13.31 4.93 3.53
N TRP A 191 -14.36 5.68 3.20
CA TRP A 191 -15.40 6.02 4.16
C TRP A 191 -16.19 4.79 4.61
N LYS A 192 -16.52 3.90 3.65
CA LYS A 192 -17.14 2.61 3.95
C LYS A 192 -16.25 1.79 4.88
N PHE A 193 -14.95 1.71 4.60
CA PHE A 193 -13.98 1.00 5.44
C PHE A 193 -13.87 1.59 6.85
N ASN A 194 -13.74 2.91 6.97
CA ASN A 194 -13.64 3.60 8.27
C ASN A 194 -14.94 3.49 9.09
N LYS A 195 -16.11 3.48 8.42
CA LYS A 195 -17.42 3.32 9.09
C LYS A 195 -17.64 1.88 9.56
N LEU A 196 -17.24 0.90 8.75
CA LEU A 196 -17.38 -0.51 9.08
C LEU A 196 -16.37 -0.99 10.13
N LYS A 197 -15.33 -0.20 10.43
CA LYS A 197 -14.22 -0.57 11.34
C LYS A 197 -13.79 -2.02 11.09
N ALA A 198 -13.54 -2.35 9.82
CA ALA A 198 -13.35 -3.72 9.41
C ALA A 198 -12.27 -4.38 10.30
N PRO A 199 -12.54 -5.55 10.90
CA PRO A 199 -11.53 -6.29 11.62
C PRO A 199 -10.44 -6.76 10.64
N PRO A 200 -9.21 -7.01 11.09
CA PRO A 200 -8.15 -7.61 10.27
C PRO A 200 -8.65 -8.85 9.52
N ASP A 201 -8.18 -9.07 8.28
CA ASP A 201 -8.77 -10.10 7.41
C ASP A 201 -8.64 -11.52 7.98
N VAL A 202 -7.60 -11.77 8.79
CA VAL A 202 -7.42 -13.02 9.56
C VAL A 202 -8.61 -13.29 10.51
N GLN A 203 -9.16 -12.25 11.13
CA GLN A 203 -10.33 -12.37 12.01
C GLN A 203 -11.64 -12.49 11.23
N LYS A 204 -11.72 -11.91 10.03
CA LYS A 204 -12.93 -11.98 9.20
C LYS A 204 -13.16 -13.39 8.68
N GLU A 205 -12.10 -14.07 8.23
CA GLU A 205 -12.17 -15.45 7.74
C GLU A 205 -12.57 -16.43 8.85
N GLU A 206 -12.07 -16.21 10.07
CA GLU A 206 -12.43 -16.99 11.26
C GLU A 206 -13.87 -16.70 11.75
N TRP A 207 -14.28 -15.42 11.75
CA TRP A 207 -15.63 -15.00 12.14
C TRP A 207 -16.71 -15.47 11.14
N GLU A 208 -16.49 -15.32 9.83
CA GLU A 208 -17.42 -15.79 8.79
C GLU A 208 -17.55 -17.32 8.80
N GLY A 209 -16.47 -18.02 9.16
CA GLY A 209 -16.48 -19.46 9.44
C GLY A 209 -17.40 -19.84 10.61
N CYS A 210 -17.41 -19.04 11.68
CA CYS A 210 -18.24 -19.29 12.88
C CYS A 210 -19.70 -18.84 12.75
N THR A 211 -20.00 -17.79 11.99
CA THR A 211 -21.35 -17.18 11.98
C THR A 211 -22.33 -17.74 10.95
N THR A 212 -21.87 -18.59 10.03
CA THR A 212 -22.74 -19.16 9.00
C THR A 212 -23.29 -20.51 9.47
N PRO A 213 -24.61 -20.66 9.75
CA PRO A 213 -25.17 -21.91 10.30
C PRO A 213 -24.94 -23.14 9.41
N GLU A 214 -24.76 -22.93 8.10
CA GLU A 214 -24.51 -24.00 7.12
C GLU A 214 -23.08 -24.58 7.20
N ASN A 215 -22.12 -23.85 7.77
CA ASN A 215 -20.76 -24.36 7.99
C ASN A 215 -20.59 -25.08 9.34
N PHE A 216 -21.53 -24.92 10.28
CA PHE A 216 -21.42 -25.54 11.61
C PHE A 216 -21.62 -27.07 11.57
N GLY A 217 -22.25 -27.58 10.50
CA GLY A 217 -22.45 -29.01 10.24
C GLY A 217 -21.47 -29.63 9.23
N GLN A 218 -20.65 -28.83 8.54
CA GLN A 218 -19.67 -29.28 7.56
C GLN A 218 -18.24 -29.15 8.08
N ASN A 219 -18.00 -29.66 9.30
CA ASN A 219 -16.65 -29.91 9.81
C ASN A 219 -16.00 -31.14 9.13
N GLU A 220 -16.30 -31.34 7.85
CA GLU A 220 -15.68 -32.32 6.99
C GLU A 220 -14.44 -31.67 6.38
N VAL A 221 -13.27 -32.06 6.89
CA VAL A 221 -11.97 -31.78 6.30
C VAL A 221 -11.95 -32.39 4.90
N GLY A 222 -12.39 -31.65 3.89
CA GLY A 222 -12.57 -32.20 2.55
C GLY A 222 -12.84 -31.15 1.49
N TYR A 223 -11.77 -30.71 0.82
CA TYR A 223 -11.81 -30.22 -0.57
C TYR A 223 -12.69 -28.98 -0.86
N ARG A 224 -12.30 -27.82 -0.34
CA ARG A 224 -12.84 -26.52 -0.81
C ARG A 224 -11.94 -25.92 -1.90
N GLN A 225 -12.49 -25.79 -3.12
CA GLN A 225 -11.96 -25.10 -4.32
C GLN A 225 -10.46 -24.72 -4.30
N ILE A 226 -9.62 -25.69 -4.66
CA ILE A 226 -8.15 -25.64 -4.60
C ILE A 226 -7.51 -24.58 -5.51
N GLY A 227 -8.13 -24.14 -6.59
CA GLY A 227 -7.46 -23.24 -7.55
C GLY A 227 -7.20 -21.83 -7.02
N ASN A 228 -8.27 -21.09 -6.69
CA ASN A 228 -8.15 -19.70 -6.25
C ASN A 228 -7.72 -19.58 -4.78
N ASN A 229 -8.13 -20.52 -3.91
CA ASN A 229 -7.77 -20.44 -2.49
C ASN A 229 -6.31 -20.84 -2.25
N VAL A 230 -5.75 -21.79 -3.01
CA VAL A 230 -4.32 -22.11 -2.88
C VAL A 230 -3.45 -20.98 -3.42
N PHE A 231 -3.85 -20.31 -4.51
CA PHE A 231 -3.11 -19.13 -4.97
C PHE A 231 -3.12 -18.01 -3.93
N ASN A 232 -4.29 -17.68 -3.37
CA ASN A 232 -4.39 -16.69 -2.30
C ASN A 232 -3.66 -17.12 -1.02
N PHE A 233 -3.68 -18.41 -0.67
CA PHE A 233 -2.94 -18.93 0.49
C PHE A 233 -1.44 -18.94 0.26
N LEU A 234 -0.96 -19.31 -0.94
CA LEU A 234 0.44 -19.21 -1.33
C LEU A 234 0.90 -17.75 -1.31
N GLU A 235 0.09 -16.84 -1.82
CA GLU A 235 0.38 -15.40 -1.80
C GLU A 235 0.47 -14.88 -0.36
N LYS A 236 -0.51 -15.23 0.49
CA LYS A 236 -0.49 -14.92 1.93
C LYS A 236 0.75 -15.51 2.64
N GLN A 237 1.11 -16.77 2.35
CA GLN A 237 2.30 -17.43 2.90
C GLN A 237 3.60 -16.79 2.41
N ALA A 238 3.69 -16.44 1.13
CA ALA A 238 4.85 -15.78 0.55
C ALA A 238 5.07 -14.39 1.18
N ASP A 239 3.98 -13.64 1.41
CA ASP A 239 4.03 -12.36 2.11
C ASP A 239 4.45 -12.52 3.58
N LEU A 240 3.97 -13.55 4.29
CA LEU A 240 4.40 -13.84 5.66
C LEU A 240 5.89 -14.21 5.74
N ILE A 241 6.37 -15.07 4.84
CA ILE A 241 7.79 -15.45 4.76
C ILE A 241 8.64 -14.21 4.50
N ARG A 242 8.22 -13.33 3.59
CA ARG A 242 8.92 -12.08 3.30
C ARG A 242 8.95 -11.17 4.52
N HIS A 243 7.84 -11.04 5.24
CA HIS A 243 7.75 -10.27 6.47
C HIS A 243 8.70 -10.81 7.55
N LEU A 244 8.67 -12.12 7.81
CA LEU A 244 9.53 -12.77 8.79
C LEU A 244 11.02 -12.62 8.43
N LYS A 245 11.36 -12.72 7.14
CA LYS A 245 12.73 -12.53 6.66
C LYS A 245 13.23 -11.11 6.91
N GLU A 246 12.40 -10.11 6.63
CA GLU A 246 12.74 -8.70 6.89
C GLU A 246 12.82 -8.39 8.39
N HIS A 247 11.99 -9.04 9.21
CA HIS A 247 12.06 -8.91 10.66
C HIS A 247 13.36 -9.52 11.23
N ASN A 248 13.75 -10.70 10.73
CA ASN A 248 15.00 -11.34 11.10
C ASN A 248 16.23 -10.52 10.65
N SER A 249 16.21 -9.91 9.46
CA SER A 249 17.33 -9.07 9.02
C SER A 249 17.50 -7.85 9.91
N ARG A 250 16.40 -7.18 10.28
CA ARG A 250 16.42 -6.04 11.21
C ARG A 250 16.86 -6.43 12.61
N LEU A 251 16.45 -7.61 13.08
CA LEU A 251 16.88 -8.12 14.38
C LEU A 251 18.37 -8.45 14.39
N SER A 252 18.87 -9.07 13.30
CA SER A 252 20.29 -9.36 13.11
C SER A 252 21.14 -8.09 13.05
N GLU A 253 20.67 -7.05 12.36
CA GLU A 253 21.31 -5.74 12.32
C GLU A 253 21.41 -5.11 13.72
N LYS A 254 20.30 -5.13 14.48
CA LYS A 254 20.30 -4.65 15.87
C LYS A 254 21.24 -5.45 16.76
N LEU A 255 21.28 -6.78 16.61
CA LEU A 255 22.21 -7.65 17.34
C LEU A 255 23.67 -7.31 17.02
N MET A 256 24.00 -7.04 15.76
CA MET A 256 25.35 -6.65 15.34
C MET A 256 25.76 -5.29 15.94
N ILE A 257 24.83 -4.33 15.97
CA ILE A 257 25.07 -3.03 16.60
C ILE A 257 25.28 -3.19 18.11
N LEU A 258 24.43 -3.98 18.77
CA LEU A 258 24.52 -4.20 20.22
C LEU A 258 25.80 -4.95 20.60
N SER A 259 26.20 -5.96 19.81
CA SER A 259 27.43 -6.72 20.04
C SER A 259 28.68 -5.86 19.81
N ALA A 260 28.67 -4.99 18.80
CA ALA A 260 29.75 -4.02 18.57
C ALA A 260 29.89 -3.03 19.74
N GLN A 261 28.77 -2.52 20.27
CA GLN A 261 28.76 -1.65 21.45
C GLN A 261 29.27 -2.37 22.72
N LEU A 262 28.86 -3.62 22.93
CA LEU A 262 29.36 -4.44 24.04
C LEU A 262 30.86 -4.69 23.95
N HIS A 263 31.38 -4.97 22.75
CA HIS A 263 32.82 -5.14 22.54
C HIS A 263 33.61 -3.85 22.79
N GLN A 264 33.07 -2.69 22.38
CA GLN A 264 33.68 -1.39 22.71
C GLN A 264 33.66 -1.11 24.22
N ALA A 265 32.55 -1.39 24.90
CA ALA A 265 32.45 -1.22 26.35
C ALA A 265 33.39 -2.18 27.12
N ARG A 266 33.55 -3.41 26.63
CA ARG A 266 34.45 -4.42 27.23
C ARG A 266 35.93 -4.18 26.91
N GLY A 267 36.23 -3.53 25.79
CA GLY A 267 37.58 -3.11 25.40
C GLY A 267 38.12 -1.88 26.15
N GLY A 268 37.30 -1.23 27.00
CA GLY A 268 37.68 -0.07 27.81
C GLY A 268 38.20 -0.37 29.22
N ALA A 269 38.30 -1.64 29.63
CA ALA A 269 38.86 -2.01 30.93
C ALA A 269 40.36 -2.37 30.79
N PRO A 270 41.29 -1.62 31.42
CA PRO A 270 42.71 -1.96 31.38
C PRO A 270 42.96 -3.24 32.20
N PRO A 271 43.89 -4.11 31.79
CA PRO A 271 44.23 -5.29 32.55
C PRO A 271 44.95 -4.89 33.85
N SER A 272 44.36 -5.24 34.99
CA SER A 272 45.02 -5.21 36.29
C SER A 272 46.12 -6.28 36.31
N VAL A 273 47.37 -5.83 36.30
CA VAL A 273 48.58 -6.63 36.51
C VAL A 273 48.52 -7.26 37.92
N PRO A 274 48.82 -8.55 38.12
CA PRO A 274 48.99 -9.13 39.45
C PRO A 274 50.36 -8.70 40.02
N GLN A 275 50.37 -8.07 41.19
CA GLN A 275 51.59 -7.89 41.98
C GLN A 275 51.86 -9.16 42.80
N GLU A 276 53.02 -9.77 42.58
CA GLU A 276 53.64 -10.77 43.46
C GLU A 276 53.92 -10.17 44.84
N ILE A 277 53.54 -10.89 45.91
CA ILE A 277 54.34 -11.12 47.13
C ILE A 277 54.04 -12.55 47.60
#